data_AF-A0A7R9C381-F1
#
_entry.id   AF-A0A7R9C381-F1
#
_cell.length_a   1.000
_cell.length_b   1.000
_cell.length_c   1.000
_cell.angle_alpha   90.00
_cell.angle_beta   90.00
_cell.angle_gamma   90.00
#
_symmetry.space_group_name_H-M   'P 1'
#
loop_
_entity.id
_entity.type
_entity.pdbx_description
1 polymer ?
#
loop_
_entity_poly.entity_id
_entity_poly.type
_entity_poly.pdbx_seq_one_letter_code
_entity_poly.pdbx_strand_id
1 'polypeptide(L)'
;MSKVSRELTFRNAKRKISQLCAKLQLNQHCQDTAFNFFKMALHRRLTAGRKNDLVVAACIYITCRTEGTSHLLIDFCDTLKVGVYELGRTFLKLSSELHINIPAIDPCLYILRFAHKLEFGSKTHKVSMTALRLVQRM
;
A
#
# COMPACT_ATOMS: atom_id res chain seq x y z
N MET A 1 -29.92 5.74 -4.09
CA MET A 1 -28.65 5.78 -4.85
C MET A 1 -28.71 4.74 -5.96
N SER A 2 -28.81 5.18 -7.22
CA SER A 2 -29.03 4.31 -8.39
C SER A 2 -27.87 3.35 -8.67
N LYS A 3 -28.15 2.13 -9.17
CA LYS A 3 -27.15 1.11 -9.58
C LYS A 3 -26.05 1.69 -10.48
N VAL A 4 -26.41 2.65 -11.34
CA VAL A 4 -25.51 3.35 -12.28
C VAL A 4 -24.40 4.13 -11.56
N SER A 5 -24.69 4.70 -10.38
CA SER A 5 -23.73 5.48 -9.60
C SER A 5 -22.65 4.60 -8.96
N ARG A 6 -23.00 3.36 -8.57
CA ARG A 6 -22.03 2.40 -8.02
C ARG A 6 -21.08 1.86 -9.09
N GLU A 7 -21.59 1.53 -10.28
CA GLU A 7 -20.75 1.08 -11.39
C GLU A 7 -19.74 2.14 -11.83
N LEU A 8 -20.17 3.41 -11.91
CA LEU A 8 -19.28 4.51 -12.21
C LEU A 8 -18.18 4.66 -11.14
N THR A 9 -18.55 4.51 -9.86
CA THR A 9 -17.59 4.55 -8.75
C THR A 9 -16.57 3.41 -8.86
N PHE A 10 -16.99 2.19 -9.18
CA PHE A 10 -16.08 1.07 -9.40
C PHE A 10 -15.16 1.28 -10.59
N ARG A 11 -15.68 1.79 -11.72
CA ARG A 11 -14.87 2.09 -12.91
C ARG A 11 -13.82 3.17 -12.62
N ASN A 12 -14.18 4.19 -11.85
CA ASN A 12 -13.26 5.26 -11.45
C ASN A 12 -12.20 4.73 -10.47
N ALA A 13 -12.61 3.94 -9.47
CA ALA A 13 -11.68 3.31 -8.53
C ALA A 13 -10.70 2.38 -9.23
N LYS A 14 -11.17 1.52 -10.16
CA LYS A 14 -10.30 0.60 -10.92
C LYS A 14 -9.24 1.36 -11.72
N ARG A 15 -9.63 2.47 -12.37
CA ARG A 15 -8.68 3.35 -13.07
C ARG A 15 -7.64 3.96 -12.13
N LYS A 16 -8.07 4.52 -10.99
CA LYS A 16 -7.17 5.11 -9.99
C LYS A 16 -6.21 4.08 -9.39
N ILE A 17 -6.71 2.89 -9.05
CA ILE A 17 -5.88 1.79 -8.55
C ILE A 17 -4.83 1.42 -9.61
N SER A 18 -5.23 1.26 -10.88
CA SER A 18 -4.30 0.95 -11.97
C SER A 18 -3.20 1.99 -12.12
N GLN A 19 -3.55 3.28 -12.06
CA GLN A 19 -2.59 4.37 -12.17
C GLN A 19 -1.61 4.37 -11.00
N LEU A 20 -2.10 4.15 -9.77
CA LEU A 20 -1.24 4.15 -8.59
C LEU A 20 -0.35 2.90 -8.53
N CYS A 21 -0.88 1.73 -8.84
CA CYS A 21 -0.12 0.49 -8.96
C CYS A 21 0.98 0.59 -10.03
N ALA A 22 0.68 1.20 -11.19
CA ALA A 22 1.67 1.42 -12.24
C ALA A 22 2.82 2.34 -11.77
N LYS A 23 2.52 3.42 -11.05
CA LYS A 23 3.56 4.31 -10.47
C LYS A 23 4.43 3.61 -9.44
N LEU A 24 3.87 2.67 -8.69
CA LEU A 24 4.55 1.90 -7.65
C LEU A 24 5.12 0.58 -8.16
N GLN A 25 5.02 0.29 -9.46
CA GLN A 25 5.50 -0.97 -10.06
C GLN A 25 4.94 -2.22 -9.35
N LEU A 26 3.66 -2.19 -8.99
CA LEU A 26 2.95 -3.31 -8.38
C LEU A 26 2.40 -4.27 -9.43
N ASN A 27 2.44 -5.56 -9.12
CA ASN A 27 1.95 -6.63 -9.99
C ASN A 27 0.43 -6.59 -10.18
N GLN A 28 -0.05 -7.18 -11.28
CA GLN A 28 -1.48 -7.30 -11.58
C GLN A 28 -2.26 -8.00 -10.45
N HIS A 29 -1.67 -9.03 -9.83
CA HIS A 29 -2.26 -9.72 -8.68
C HIS A 29 -2.57 -8.75 -7.52
N CYS A 30 -1.61 -7.88 -7.18
CA CYS A 30 -1.81 -6.89 -6.12
C CYS A 30 -2.90 -5.88 -6.49
N GLN A 31 -2.98 -5.49 -7.77
CA GLN A 31 -4.03 -4.60 -8.27
C GLN A 31 -5.44 -5.21 -8.10
N ASP A 32 -5.61 -6.48 -8.45
CA ASP A 32 -6.90 -7.16 -8.36
C ASP A 32 -7.34 -7.37 -6.91
N THR A 33 -6.40 -7.76 -6.04
CA THR A 33 -6.64 -7.89 -4.59
C THR A 33 -7.00 -6.53 -3.96
N ALA A 34 -6.28 -5.45 -4.31
CA ALA A 34 -6.61 -4.11 -3.85
C ALA A 34 -8.00 -3.65 -4.30
N PHE A 35 -8.39 -3.99 -5.53
CA PHE A 35 -9.73 -3.69 -6.04
C PHE A 35 -10.82 -4.47 -5.29
N ASN A 36 -10.56 -5.72 -4.89
CA ASN A 36 -11.48 -6.49 -4.07
C ASN A 36 -11.65 -5.87 -2.66
N PHE A 37 -10.57 -5.43 -2.01
CA PHE A 37 -10.68 -4.68 -0.75
C PHE A 37 -11.49 -3.39 -0.91
N PHE A 38 -11.31 -2.67 -2.02
CA PHE A 38 -12.10 -1.47 -2.29
C PHE A 38 -13.60 -1.78 -2.43
N LYS A 39 -13.96 -2.89 -3.10
CA LYS A 39 -15.37 -3.33 -3.19
C LYS A 39 -15.94 -3.63 -1.80
N MET A 40 -15.19 -4.31 -0.95
CA MET A 40 -15.61 -4.63 0.42
C MET A 40 -15.81 -3.35 1.25
N ALA A 41 -14.87 -2.41 1.17
CA ALA A 41 -14.96 -1.12 1.85
C ALA A 41 -16.21 -0.33 1.41
N LEU A 42 -16.52 -0.35 0.11
CA LEU A 42 -17.70 0.33 -0.43
C LEU A 42 -19.00 -0.36 0.00
N HIS A 43 -19.03 -1.69 0.04
CA HIS A 43 -20.19 -2.45 0.51
C HIS A 43 -20.51 -2.15 1.99
N ARG A 44 -19.49 -2.00 2.83
CA ARG A 44 -19.60 -1.61 4.25
C ARG A 44 -19.76 -0.10 4.47
N ARG A 45 -19.90 0.71 3.42
CA ARG A 45 -20.02 2.18 3.46
C ARG A 45 -18.85 2.91 4.14
N LEU A 46 -17.66 2.29 4.15
CA LEU A 46 -16.43 2.85 4.76
C LEU A 46 -15.81 4.00 3.95
N THR A 47 -16.33 4.24 2.75
CA THR A 47 -15.88 5.30 1.84
C THR A 47 -16.58 6.63 2.08
N ALA A 48 -17.67 6.66 2.86
CA ALA A 48 -18.43 7.87 3.13
C ALA A 48 -17.64 8.86 4.00
N GLY A 49 -17.58 10.13 3.58
CA GLY A 49 -16.89 11.21 4.31
C GLY A 49 -15.36 11.22 4.17
N ARG A 50 -14.78 10.36 3.31
CA ARG A 50 -13.34 10.33 3.04
C ARG A 50 -13.06 10.63 1.58
N LYS A 51 -11.89 11.22 1.31
CA LYS A 51 -11.41 11.38 -0.07
C LYS A 51 -11.20 10.00 -0.69
N ASN A 52 -11.79 9.76 -1.87
CA ASN A 52 -11.67 8.49 -2.56
C ASN A 52 -10.21 8.07 -2.81
N ASP A 53 -9.30 9.03 -3.02
CA ASP A 53 -7.88 8.77 -3.24
C ASP A 53 -7.19 8.15 -2.02
N LEU A 54 -7.56 8.58 -0.80
CA LEU A 54 -7.03 8.01 0.44
C LEU A 54 -7.52 6.58 0.66
N VAL A 55 -8.79 6.32 0.36
CA VAL A 55 -9.35 4.97 0.45
C VAL A 55 -8.66 4.04 -0.53
N VAL A 56 -8.48 4.48 -1.79
CA VAL A 56 -7.77 3.71 -2.81
C VAL A 56 -6.34 3.39 -2.38
N ALA A 57 -5.57 4.39 -1.94
CA ALA A 57 -4.20 4.14 -1.48
C ALA A 57 -4.14 3.25 -0.23
N ALA A 58 -5.06 3.41 0.71
CA ALA A 58 -5.13 2.54 1.88
C ALA A 58 -5.44 1.08 1.50
N CYS A 59 -6.36 0.83 0.56
CA CYS A 59 -6.63 -0.52 0.05
C CYS A 59 -5.41 -1.14 -0.61
N ILE A 60 -4.67 -0.38 -1.43
CA ILE A 60 -3.44 -0.86 -2.07
C ILE A 60 -2.36 -1.14 -1.02
N TYR A 61 -2.21 -0.27 -0.02
CA TYR A 61 -1.23 -0.46 1.05
C TYR A 61 -1.55 -1.69 1.91
N ILE A 62 -2.83 -1.97 2.20
CA ILE A 62 -3.24 -3.21 2.86
C ILE A 62 -2.78 -4.43 2.06
N THR A 63 -3.02 -4.44 0.74
CA THR A 63 -2.54 -5.53 -0.13
C THR A 63 -1.01 -5.64 -0.12
N CYS A 64 -0.30 -4.50 -0.20
CA CYS A 64 1.17 -4.50 -0.15
C CYS A 64 1.70 -5.12 1.14
N ARG A 65 0.98 -4.91 2.26
CA ARG A 65 1.30 -5.46 3.57
C ARG A 65 0.98 -6.95 3.68
N THR A 66 -0.13 -7.42 3.12
CA THR A 66 -0.49 -8.84 3.14
C THR A 66 0.43 -9.67 2.23
N GLU A 67 0.85 -9.11 1.10
CA GLU A 67 1.75 -9.75 0.13
C GLU A 67 3.24 -9.63 0.52
N GLY A 68 3.59 -8.91 1.59
CA GLY A 68 4.98 -8.75 2.02
C GLY A 68 5.85 -7.94 1.04
N THR A 69 5.25 -7.03 0.25
CA THR A 69 6.02 -6.18 -0.66
C THR A 69 6.81 -5.10 0.10
N SER A 70 7.92 -4.64 -0.47
CA SER A 70 8.83 -3.69 0.17
C SER A 70 8.35 -2.22 0.12
N HIS A 71 7.04 -1.96 0.03
CA HIS A 71 6.47 -0.60 -0.04
C HIS A 71 6.19 -0.03 1.35
N LEU A 72 6.51 1.25 1.55
CA LEU A 72 6.23 2.00 2.76
C LEU A 72 5.03 2.93 2.55
N LEU A 73 4.34 3.26 3.64
CA LEU A 73 3.20 4.17 3.62
C LEU A 73 3.57 5.55 3.03
N ILE A 74 4.81 6.01 3.27
CA ILE A 74 5.33 7.27 2.74
C ILE A 74 5.41 7.29 1.21
N ASP A 75 5.67 6.15 0.56
CA ASP A 75 5.76 6.07 -0.91
C ASP A 75 4.41 6.45 -1.56
N PHE A 76 3.31 6.07 -0.91
CA PHE A 76 1.95 6.44 -1.32
C PHE A 76 1.64 7.91 -1.05
N CYS A 77 2.08 8.40 0.11
CA CYS A 77 1.88 9.79 0.52
C CYS A 77 2.58 10.76 -0.44
N ASP A 78 3.80 10.44 -0.86
CA ASP A 78 4.58 11.23 -1.81
C ASP A 78 3.94 11.26 -3.20
N THR A 79 3.30 10.15 -3.60
CA THR A 79 2.60 10.05 -4.87
C THR A 79 1.27 10.82 -4.88
N LEU A 80 0.56 10.82 -3.74
CA LEU A 80 -0.73 11.49 -3.58
C LEU A 80 -0.63 12.94 -3.08
N LYS A 81 0.57 13.38 -2.62
CA LYS A 81 0.80 14.68 -1.98
C LYS A 81 -0.12 14.91 -0.77
N VAL A 82 -0.21 13.90 0.09
CA VAL A 82 -1.02 13.92 1.32
C VAL A 82 -0.15 13.62 2.55
N GLY A 83 -0.60 14.04 3.72
CA GLY A 83 0.11 13.77 4.97
C GLY A 83 0.03 12.30 5.38
N VAL A 84 1.14 11.76 5.90
CA VAL A 84 1.26 10.35 6.36
C VAL A 84 0.22 10.01 7.42
N TYR A 85 -0.05 10.95 8.33
CA TYR A 85 -1.06 10.78 9.38
C TYR A 85 -2.49 10.62 8.83
N GLU A 86 -2.83 11.33 7.75
CA GLU A 86 -4.17 11.27 7.14
C GLU A 86 -4.40 9.90 6.48
N LEU A 87 -3.40 9.42 5.73
CA LEU A 87 -3.45 8.10 5.11
C LEU A 87 -3.41 6.98 6.17
N GLY A 88 -2.55 7.11 7.19
CA GLY A 88 -2.44 6.15 8.29
C GLY A 88 -3.73 5.97 9.06
N ARG A 89 -4.46 7.05 9.38
CA ARG A 89 -5.78 6.97 10.02
C ARG A 89 -6.80 6.22 9.16
N THR A 90 -6.80 6.47 7.86
CA THR A 90 -7.70 5.79 6.92
C THR A 90 -7.36 4.30 6.82
N PHE A 91 -6.07 3.97 6.74
CA PHE A 91 -5.56 2.61 6.74
C PHE A 91 -5.95 1.82 8.00
N LEU A 92 -5.66 2.36 9.19
CA LEU A 92 -5.97 1.69 10.46
C LEU A 92 -7.47 1.41 10.59
N LYS A 93 -8.30 2.39 10.23
CA LYS A 93 -9.76 2.24 10.27
C LYS A 93 -10.26 1.19 9.28
N LEU A 94 -9.76 1.19 8.04
CA LEU A 94 -10.15 0.18 7.05
C LEU A 94 -9.71 -1.22 7.44
N SER A 95 -8.48 -1.38 7.95
CA SER A 95 -7.99 -2.68 8.41
C SER A 95 -8.82 -3.23 9.58
N SER A 96 -9.11 -2.39 10.57
CA SER A 96 -9.91 -2.75 11.74
C SER A 96 -11.34 -3.13 11.33
N GLU A 97 -12.01 -2.29 10.52
CA GLU A 97 -13.39 -2.53 10.11
C GLU A 97 -13.55 -3.65 9.08
N LEU A 98 -12.51 -3.98 8.30
CA LEU A 98 -12.51 -5.13 7.40
C LEU A 98 -12.05 -6.42 8.07
N HIS A 99 -11.61 -6.37 9.34
CA HIS A 99 -11.03 -7.49 10.09
C HIS A 99 -9.88 -8.18 9.33
N ILE A 100 -9.03 -7.39 8.68
CA ILE A 100 -7.88 -7.91 7.93
C ILE A 100 -6.73 -8.08 8.91
N ASN A 101 -6.26 -9.32 9.04
CA ASN A 101 -5.04 -9.60 9.79
C ASN A 101 -3.84 -9.13 8.98
N ILE A 102 -3.16 -8.08 9.46
CA ILE A 102 -1.99 -7.54 8.78
C ILE A 102 -0.74 -8.15 9.41
N PRO A 103 0.10 -8.87 8.64
CA PRO A 103 1.32 -9.44 9.18
C PRO A 103 2.30 -8.33 9.63
N ALA A 104 3.14 -8.69 10.61
CA ALA A 104 4.30 -7.89 10.95
C ALA A 104 5.22 -7.80 9.73
N ILE A 105 5.81 -6.63 9.52
CA ILE A 105 6.76 -6.44 8.40
C ILE A 105 8.13 -6.88 8.87
N ASP A 106 8.80 -7.68 8.04
CA ASP A 106 10.23 -7.93 8.20
C ASP A 106 11.03 -6.68 7.75
N PRO A 107 11.73 -5.99 8.66
CA PRO A 107 12.55 -4.83 8.31
C PRO A 107 13.65 -5.15 7.27
N CYS A 108 14.06 -6.42 7.14
CA CYS A 108 15.05 -6.86 6.15
C CYS A 108 14.64 -6.50 4.71
N LEU A 109 13.34 -6.48 4.41
CA LEU A 109 12.80 -6.11 3.10
C LEU A 109 13.17 -4.67 2.71
N TYR A 110 13.22 -3.76 3.68
CA TYR A 110 13.54 -2.36 3.44
C TYR A 110 15.04 -2.12 3.29
N ILE A 111 15.87 -2.86 4.02
CA ILE A 111 17.34 -2.76 3.94
C ILE A 111 17.80 -3.07 2.52
N LEU A 112 17.32 -4.17 1.95
CA LEU A 112 17.65 -4.57 0.58
C LEU A 112 17.22 -3.49 -0.42
N ARG A 113 15.97 -3.03 -0.32
CA ARG A 113 15.44 -1.98 -1.20
C ARG A 113 16.27 -0.70 -1.15
N PHE A 114 16.59 -0.21 0.05
CA PHE A 114 17.32 1.05 0.21
C PHE A 114 18.80 0.91 -0.14
N ALA A 115 19.44 -0.22 0.15
CA ALA A 115 20.82 -0.46 -0.26
C ALA A 115 20.99 -0.36 -1.79
N HIS A 116 20.03 -0.90 -2.56
CA HIS A 116 20.03 -0.76 -4.02
C HIS A 116 19.78 0.68 -4.49
N LYS A 117 18.88 1.43 -3.83
CA LYS A 117 18.60 2.84 -4.19
C LYS A 117 19.72 3.82 -3.84
N LEU A 118 20.56 3.51 -2.84
CA LEU A 118 21.68 4.35 -2.42
C LEU A 118 22.95 4.13 -3.26
N GLU A 119 22.92 3.20 -4.22
CA GLU A 119 23.98 2.99 -5.24
C GLU A 119 25.40 2.89 -4.66
N PHE A 120 25.60 2.07 -3.63
CA PHE A 120 26.93 1.84 -3.02
C PHE A 120 27.95 1.12 -3.94
N GLY A 121 27.65 0.95 -5.23
CA GLY A 121 28.50 0.28 -6.22
C GLY A 121 28.85 -1.15 -5.80
N SER A 122 30.14 -1.49 -5.84
CA SER A 122 30.66 -2.80 -5.43
C SER A 122 30.45 -3.11 -3.94
N LYS A 123 30.21 -2.10 -3.11
CA LYS A 123 30.00 -2.26 -1.66
C LYS A 123 28.56 -2.56 -1.27
N THR A 124 27.60 -2.45 -2.21
CA THR A 124 26.16 -2.63 -1.94
C THR A 124 25.86 -3.94 -1.24
N HIS A 125 26.41 -5.04 -1.72
CA HIS A 125 26.21 -6.36 -1.11
C HIS A 125 26.81 -6.46 0.30
N LYS A 126 28.00 -5.88 0.51
CA LYS A 126 28.65 -5.90 1.83
C LYS A 126 27.85 -5.09 2.85
N VAL A 127 27.39 -3.90 2.45
CA VAL A 127 26.60 -3.00 3.31
C VAL A 127 25.25 -3.63 3.67
N SER A 128 24.53 -4.18 2.69
CA SER A 128 23.23 -4.82 2.94
C SER A 128 23.36 -6.03 3.85
N MET A 129 24.36 -6.91 3.63
CA MET A 129 24.61 -8.07 4.47
C MET A 129 25.00 -7.70 5.90
N THR A 130 25.83 -6.67 6.10
CA THR A 130 26.16 -6.18 7.43
C THR A 130 24.93 -5.61 8.15
N ALA A 131 24.12 -4.80 7.46
CA ALA A 131 22.91 -4.23 8.03
C ALA A 131 21.88 -5.30 8.40
N LEU A 132 21.69 -6.31 7.55
CA LEU A 132 20.81 -7.45 7.84
C LEU A 132 21.22 -8.19 9.12
N ARG A 133 22.51 -8.49 9.26
CA ARG A 133 23.05 -9.17 10.46
C ARG A 133 22.89 -8.35 11.73
N LEU A 134 22.97 -7.02 11.64
CA LEU A 134 22.77 -6.14 12.79
C LEU A 134 21.30 -6.16 13.24
N VAL A 135 20.37 -6.04 12.29
CA VAL A 135 18.93 -6.04 12.58
C VAL A 135 18.45 -7.39 13.12
N GLN A 136 19.01 -8.50 12.66
CA GLN A 136 18.69 -9.83 13.19
C GLN A 136 19.17 -10.07 14.64
N ARG A 137 20.06 -9.22 15.16
CA ARG A 137 20.61 -9.32 16.52
C ARG A 137 19.97 -8.35 17.51
N MET A 138 19.10 -7.46 17.03
CA MET A 138 18.28 -6.55 17.86
C MET A 138 16.99 -7.25 18.25
#